data_AF-A0A953T9P7-F1
#
_entry.id   AF-A0A953T9P7-F1
#
_cell.length_a   1.000
_cell.length_b   1.000
_cell.length_c   1.000
_cell.angle_alpha   90.00
_cell.angle_beta   90.00
_cell.angle_gamma   90.00
#
_symmetry.space_group_name_H-M   'P 1'
#
loop_
_entity.id
_entity.type
_entity.pdbx_description
1 polymer ?
#
loop_
_entity_poly.entity_id
_entity_poly.type
_entity_poly.pdbx_seq_one_letter_code
_entity_poly.pdbx_strand_id
1 'polypeptide(L)'
;MGAQAVQLDPTLRSVESRDFEGGLRRKIVGQDEAVQAVVDLYQVFRAGLNSPGRPVGNLLFLGPTGAGKTRVVEATAEVLFGDPRAVIKVDCAEFQHSHEIAKLIGSP
;
A
#
# COMPACT_ATOMS: atom_id res chain seq x y z
N MET A 1 23.59 -22.01 -30.84
CA MET A 1 23.25 -21.91 -29.41
C MET A 1 21.86 -21.30 -29.33
N GLY A 2 20.83 -22.16 -29.25
CA GLY A 2 19.44 -21.70 -29.24
C GLY A 2 19.11 -21.07 -27.90
N ALA A 3 18.61 -19.84 -27.92
CA ALA A 3 18.00 -19.22 -26.75
C ALA A 3 16.85 -20.14 -26.30
N GLN A 4 16.94 -20.68 -25.08
CA GLN A 4 15.81 -21.36 -24.47
C GLN A 4 14.68 -20.33 -24.35
N ALA A 5 13.56 -20.61 -25.01
CA ALA A 5 12.36 -19.80 -24.86
C ALA A 5 11.92 -19.91 -23.39
N VAL A 6 12.07 -18.82 -22.65
CA VAL A 6 11.49 -18.71 -21.31
C VAL A 6 9.99 -18.58 -21.52
N GLN A 7 9.23 -19.59 -21.12
CA GLN A 7 7.78 -19.53 -21.14
C GLN A 7 7.34 -18.52 -20.08
N LEU A 8 6.73 -17.42 -20.52
CA LEU A 8 6.17 -16.43 -19.62
C LEU A 8 4.91 -17.01 -18.96
N ASP A 9 4.89 -17.00 -17.63
CA ASP A 9 3.76 -17.44 -16.83
C ASP A 9 3.12 -16.23 -16.13
N PRO A 10 1.88 -15.83 -16.51
CA PRO A 10 1.20 -14.67 -15.94
C PRO A 10 0.77 -14.88 -14.49
N THR A 11 0.88 -16.09 -13.94
CA THR A 11 0.56 -16.38 -12.53
C THR A 11 1.74 -16.13 -11.59
N LEU A 12 2.94 -15.95 -12.13
CA LEU A 12 4.15 -15.72 -11.34
C LEU A 12 4.35 -14.23 -11.05
N ARG A 13 4.55 -13.91 -9.76
CA ARG A 13 4.95 -12.57 -9.31
C ARG A 13 6.46 -12.40 -9.37
N SER A 14 6.92 -11.15 -9.52
CA SER A 14 8.35 -10.82 -9.42
C SER A 14 8.92 -11.23 -8.06
N VAL A 15 10.24 -11.45 -7.98
CA VAL A 15 10.92 -11.80 -6.72
C VAL A 15 10.64 -10.72 -5.67
N GLU A 16 10.78 -9.45 -6.04
CA GLU A 16 10.57 -8.31 -5.15
C GLU A 16 9.13 -8.23 -4.63
N SER A 17 8.15 -8.62 -5.45
CA SER A 17 6.74 -8.61 -5.07
C SER A 17 6.42 -9.74 -4.08
N ARG A 18 7.04 -10.91 -4.28
CA ARG A 18 6.94 -12.05 -3.33
C ARG A 18 7.62 -11.73 -1.99
N ASP A 19 8.77 -11.08 -2.03
CA ASP A 19 9.48 -10.66 -0.81
C ASP A 19 8.69 -9.61 -0.04
N PHE A 20 8.12 -8.64 -0.75
CA PHE A 20 7.23 -7.62 -0.19
C PHE A 20 5.99 -8.25 0.45
N GLU A 21 5.29 -9.13 -0.26
CA GLU A 21 4.15 -9.89 0.28
C GLU A 21 4.53 -10.70 1.52
N GLY A 22 5.63 -11.44 1.47
CA GLY A 22 6.13 -12.20 2.61
C GLY A 22 6.45 -11.31 3.82
N GLY A 23 6.99 -10.11 3.59
CA GLY A 23 7.21 -9.09 4.62
C GLY A 23 5.91 -8.65 5.31
N LEU A 24 4.87 -8.37 4.52
CA LEU A 24 3.55 -8.00 5.03
C LEU A 24 2.90 -9.14 5.82
N ARG A 25 2.90 -10.35 5.27
CA ARG A 25 2.28 -11.54 5.90
C ARG A 25 2.92 -11.94 7.23
N ARG A 26 4.21 -11.64 7.43
CA ARG A 26 4.87 -11.83 8.74
C ARG A 26 4.40 -10.83 9.81
N LYS A 27 3.82 -9.70 9.41
CA LYS A 27 3.47 -8.57 10.28
C LYS A 27 1.95 -8.41 10.48
N ILE A 28 1.15 -9.04 9.64
CA ILE A 28 -0.30 -8.87 9.58
C ILE A 28 -0.95 -10.25 9.66
N VAL A 29 -1.94 -10.41 10.53
CA VAL A 29 -2.69 -11.66 10.72
C VAL A 29 -4.16 -11.43 10.32
N GLY A 30 -4.72 -12.33 9.51
CA GLY A 30 -6.15 -12.37 9.20
C GLY A 30 -6.68 -11.29 8.25
N GLN A 31 -5.81 -10.60 7.51
CA GLN A 31 -6.17 -9.53 6.56
C GLN A 31 -5.69 -9.84 5.14
N ASP A 32 -5.96 -11.06 4.66
CA ASP A 32 -5.43 -11.55 3.38
C ASP A 32 -5.83 -10.67 2.20
N GLU A 33 -7.08 -10.21 2.14
CA GLU A 33 -7.57 -9.34 1.07
C GLU A 33 -6.87 -7.98 1.07
N ALA A 34 -6.65 -7.38 2.25
CA ALA A 34 -5.95 -6.11 2.38
C ALA A 34 -4.48 -6.24 1.98
N VAL A 35 -3.80 -7.31 2.41
CA VAL A 35 -2.43 -7.62 2.00
C VAL A 35 -2.37 -7.78 0.49
N GLN A 36 -3.29 -8.54 -0.09
CA GLN A 36 -3.34 -8.80 -1.51
C GLN A 36 -3.51 -7.50 -2.33
N ALA A 37 -4.45 -6.63 -1.93
CA ALA A 37 -4.68 -5.34 -2.58
C ALA A 37 -3.43 -4.44 -2.58
N VAL A 38 -2.67 -4.42 -1.47
CA VAL A 38 -1.42 -3.64 -1.38
C VAL A 38 -0.33 -4.24 -2.26
N VAL A 39 -0.21 -5.57 -2.31
CA VAL A 39 0.78 -6.27 -3.16
C VAL A 39 0.49 -6.05 -4.64
N ASP A 40 -0.78 -5.99 -5.05
CA ASP A 40 -1.16 -5.70 -6.44
C ASP A 40 -0.81 -4.26 -6.84
N LEU A 41 -1.06 -3.27 -5.97
CA LEU A 41 -0.61 -1.90 -6.21
C LEU A 41 0.91 -1.79 -6.31
N TYR A 42 1.63 -2.49 -5.43
CA TYR A 42 3.09 -2.53 -5.47
C TYR A 42 3.61 -3.11 -6.79
N GLN A 43 2.99 -4.18 -7.30
CA GLN A 43 3.35 -4.75 -8.60
C GLN A 43 3.15 -3.76 -9.75
N VAL A 44 2.01 -3.08 -9.81
CA VAL A 44 1.72 -2.06 -10.85
C VAL A 44 2.75 -0.93 -10.80
N PHE A 45 3.10 -0.47 -9.60
CA PHE A 45 4.14 0.54 -9.40
C PHE A 45 5.51 0.07 -9.88
N ARG A 46 5.91 -1.14 -9.49
CA ARG A 46 7.22 -1.71 -9.87
C ARG A 46 7.32 -1.97 -11.37
N ALA A 47 6.21 -2.28 -12.03
CA ALA A 47 6.14 -2.44 -13.48
C ALA A 47 6.15 -1.09 -14.23
N GLY A 48 6.02 0.05 -13.53
CA GLY A 48 5.95 1.38 -14.15
C GLY A 48 4.68 1.61 -14.96
N LEU A 49 3.59 0.88 -14.65
CA LEU A 49 2.32 0.93 -15.38
C LEU A 49 1.36 1.99 -14.83
N ASN A 50 1.76 2.75 -13.81
CA ASN A 50 0.97 3.82 -13.24
C ASN A 50 0.95 5.07 -14.14
N SER A 51 -0.21 5.72 -14.26
CA SER A 51 -0.34 6.93 -15.06
C SER A 51 0.44 8.10 -14.45
N PRO A 52 1.13 8.92 -15.26
CA PRO A 52 1.76 10.15 -14.79
C PRO A 52 0.72 11.09 -14.15
N GLY A 53 1.07 11.72 -13.02
CA GLY A 53 0.21 12.68 -12.33
C GLY A 53 -0.98 12.09 -11.56
N ARG A 54 -1.07 10.76 -11.44
CA ARG A 54 -2.06 10.08 -10.60
C ARG A 54 -1.40 9.35 -9.43
N PRO A 55 -2.11 9.17 -8.30
CA PRO A 55 -1.64 8.28 -7.24
C PRO A 55 -1.39 6.88 -7.78
N VAL A 56 -0.42 6.17 -7.20
CA VAL A 56 -0.13 4.75 -7.51
C VAL A 56 -1.39 3.89 -7.33
N GLY A 57 -2.16 4.18 -6.29
CA GLY A 57 -3.47 3.60 -6.05
C GLY A 57 -4.14 4.26 -4.86
N ASN A 58 -5.44 4.05 -4.75
CA ASN A 58 -6.26 4.50 -3.63
C ASN A 58 -6.94 3.29 -3.02
N LEU A 59 -6.79 3.09 -1.71
CA LEU A 59 -7.44 2.00 -0.97
C LEU A 59 -8.35 2.59 0.11
N LEU A 60 -9.49 1.94 0.33
CA LEU A 60 -10.40 2.25 1.43
C LEU A 60 -10.58 0.99 2.28
N PHE A 61 -10.01 1.00 3.48
CA PHE A 61 -10.18 -0.09 4.43
C PHE A 61 -11.39 0.20 5.33
N LEU A 62 -12.37 -0.69 5.34
CA LEU A 62 -13.57 -0.61 6.17
C LEU A 62 -13.61 -1.77 7.16
N GLY A 63 -14.25 -1.56 8.32
CA GLY A 63 -14.39 -2.58 9.35
C GLY A 63 -14.37 -1.99 10.77
N PRO A 64 -14.59 -2.82 11.80
CA PRO A 64 -14.67 -2.35 13.18
C PRO A 64 -13.35 -1.78 13.71
N THR A 65 -13.42 -1.00 14.78
CA THR A 65 -12.24 -0.49 15.48
C THR A 65 -11.39 -1.65 15.99
N GLY A 66 -10.06 -1.52 15.92
CA GLY A 66 -9.13 -2.57 16.35
C GLY A 66 -8.88 -3.69 15.35
N ALA A 67 -9.59 -3.74 14.21
CA ALA A 67 -9.41 -4.79 13.19
C ALA A 67 -8.05 -4.78 12.46
N GLY A 68 -7.21 -3.76 12.69
CA GLY A 68 -5.88 -3.67 12.06
C GLY A 68 -5.80 -2.87 10.77
N LYS A 69 -6.84 -2.09 10.41
CA LYS A 69 -6.86 -1.23 9.20
C LYS A 69 -5.63 -0.32 9.11
N THR A 70 -5.33 0.42 10.18
CA THR A 70 -4.13 1.28 10.26
C THR A 70 -2.84 0.46 10.27
N ARG A 71 -2.86 -0.71 10.91
CA ARG A 71 -1.69 -1.60 10.99
C ARG A 71 -1.24 -2.09 9.61
N VAL A 72 -2.17 -2.31 8.67
CA VAL A 72 -1.82 -2.66 7.28
C VAL A 72 -0.95 -1.56 6.66
N VAL A 73 -1.34 -0.29 6.81
CA VAL A 73 -0.60 0.87 6.28
C VAL A 73 0.78 1.01 6.93
N GLU A 74 0.84 0.91 8.25
CA GLU A 74 2.10 0.98 9.01
C GLU A 74 3.05 -0.18 8.67
N ALA A 75 2.52 -1.40 8.49
CA ALA A 75 3.31 -2.55 8.06
C ALA A 75 3.86 -2.37 6.65
N THR A 76 3.09 -1.77 5.74
CA THR A 76 3.58 -1.41 4.41
C THR A 76 4.74 -0.44 4.48
N ALA A 77 4.63 0.63 5.27
CA ALA A 77 5.73 1.58 5.45
C ALA A 77 6.96 0.92 6.08
N GLU A 78 6.76 0.06 7.08
CA GLU A 78 7.83 -0.67 7.74
C GLU A 78 8.57 -1.63 6.78
N VAL A 79 7.85 -2.32 5.88
CA VAL A 79 8.47 -3.22 4.90
C VAL A 79 9.20 -2.45 3.80
N LEU A 80 8.67 -1.29 3.37
CA LEU A 80 9.28 -0.48 2.31
C LEU A 80 10.47 0.37 2.80
N PHE A 81 10.38 0.92 4.00
CA PHE A 81 11.29 1.96 4.49
C PHE A 81 11.95 1.64 5.84
N GLY A 82 11.61 0.51 6.45
CA GLY A 82 12.16 0.10 7.76
C GLY A 82 11.56 0.82 8.96
N ASP A 83 10.62 1.76 8.75
CA ASP A 83 9.96 2.52 9.81
C ASP A 83 8.43 2.52 9.61
N PRO A 84 7.63 2.00 10.57
CA PRO A 84 6.16 2.08 10.48
C PRO A 84 5.62 3.52 10.48
N ARG A 85 6.43 4.50 10.91
CA ARG A 85 6.08 5.93 10.92
C ARG A 85 6.46 6.65 9.64
N ALA A 86 7.02 5.96 8.63
CA ALA A 86 7.28 6.51 7.30
C ALA A 86 5.99 6.69 6.49
N VAL A 87 5.01 7.38 7.09
CA VAL A 87 3.68 7.68 6.55
C VAL A 87 3.31 9.11 6.91
N ILE A 88 2.62 9.80 6.02
CA ILE A 88 1.95 11.05 6.35
C ILE A 88 0.56 10.69 6.85
N LYS A 89 0.33 10.88 8.16
CA LYS A 89 -0.94 10.58 8.81
C LYS A 89 -1.73 11.86 9.00
N VAL A 90 -2.95 11.89 8.45
CA VAL A 90 -3.91 12.97 8.66
C VAL A 90 -5.04 12.41 9.52
N ASP A 91 -5.31 13.03 10.68
CA ASP A 91 -6.42 12.63 11.53
C ASP A 91 -7.71 13.32 11.08
N CYS A 92 -8.57 12.57 10.40
CA CYS A 92 -9.85 13.09 9.91
C CYS A 92 -10.81 13.52 11.05
N ALA A 93 -10.58 13.09 12.30
CA ALA A 93 -11.38 13.56 13.43
C ALA A 93 -11.15 15.04 13.74
N GLU A 94 -10.04 15.63 13.28
CA GLU A 94 -9.72 17.07 13.46
C GLU A 94 -10.39 18.00 12.44
N PHE A 95 -11.27 17.46 11.57
CA PHE A 95 -11.90 18.18 10.45
C PHE A 95 -13.43 18.10 10.50
N GLN A 96 -14.02 18.20 11.69
CA GLN A 96 -15.48 18.14 11.87
C GLN A 96 -16.17 19.45 11.48
N HIS A 97 -15.44 20.56 11.51
CA HIS A 97 -15.96 21.88 11.16
C HIS A 97 -15.27 22.45 9.91
N SER A 98 -16.02 23.22 9.11
CA SER A 98 -15.52 23.76 7.83
C SER A 98 -14.27 24.62 7.97
N HIS A 99 -14.14 25.37 9.06
CA HIS A 99 -12.96 26.21 9.31
C HIS A 99 -11.70 25.40 9.64
N GLU A 100 -11.82 24.13 10.03
CA GLU A 100 -10.67 23.27 10.33
C GLU A 100 -9.97 22.77 9.07
N ILE A 101 -10.63 22.85 7.90
CA ILE A 101 -10.05 22.49 6.61
C ILE A 101 -8.79 23.34 6.32
N ALA A 102 -8.73 24.58 6.82
CA ALA A 102 -7.56 25.45 6.70
C ALA A 102 -6.27 24.84 7.28
N LYS A 103 -6.37 23.88 8.22
CA LYS A 103 -5.21 23.14 8.75
C LYS A 103 -4.54 22.27 7.67
N LEU A 104 -5.31 21.82 6.67
CA LEU A 104 -4.83 20.94 5.60
C LEU A 104 -4.43 21.71 4.34
N ILE A 105 -5.21 22.73 3.95
CA ILE A 105 -5.00 23.46 2.69
C ILE A 105 -4.28 24.81 2.87
N GLY A 106 -4.08 25.25 4.12
CA GLY A 106 -3.60 26.59 4.45
C GLY A 106 -4.73 27.58 4.71
N SER A 107 -4.44 28.65 5.45
CA SER A 107 -5.33 29.81 5.55
C SER A 107 -5.45 30.50 4.18
N PRO A 108 -6.61 31.08 3.85
CA PRO A 108 -6.76 31.92 2.66
C PRO A 108 -5.74 33.06 2.62
#